data_AF-A0A1Q8YHU7-F1
#
_entry.id   AF-A0A1Q8YHU7-F1
#
_cell.length_a   1.000
_cell.length_b   1.000
_cell.length_c   1.000
_cell.angle_alpha   90.00
_cell.angle_beta   90.00
_cell.angle_gamma   90.00
#
_symmetry.space_group_name_H-M   'P 1'
#
loop_
_entity.id
_entity.type
_entity.pdbx_description
1 polymer ?
#
loop_
_entity_poly.entity_id
_entity_poly.type
_entity_poly.pdbx_seq_one_letter_code
_entity_poly.pdbx_strand_id
1 'polypeptide(L)'
;MDVTALTNSTADQTALKKAAVSKSLVLDMVSVLNANSISSDQIPSKIEGLAFGDDVTISGEIKHTLFVSNDNDFVPGVAGDNKFFVFAVSDANLGTPFEQQHIPEPQTLSLMLLGLCFAGYIKRKKSAS
;
A
#
# COMPACT_ATOMS: atom_id res chain seq x y z
N MET A 1 -15.73 6.59 19.75
CA MET A 1 -17.11 7.00 20.09
C MET A 1 -17.89 5.71 20.31
N ASP A 2 -18.45 5.51 21.50
CA ASP A 2 -19.25 4.32 21.80
C ASP A 2 -20.58 4.40 21.03
N VAL A 3 -20.84 3.41 20.18
CA VAL A 3 -22.00 3.38 19.26
C VAL A 3 -23.24 2.82 19.95
N THR A 4 -23.08 2.23 21.13
CA THR A 4 -24.10 1.44 21.82
C THR A 4 -25.19 2.27 22.50
N ALA A 5 -25.00 3.60 22.58
CA ALA A 5 -25.92 4.53 23.24
C ALA A 5 -26.79 5.38 22.27
N LEU A 6 -26.65 5.21 20.95
CA LEU A 6 -27.42 6.00 19.98
C LEU A 6 -28.85 5.47 19.87
N THR A 7 -29.83 6.36 20.07
CA THR A 7 -31.28 6.07 20.07
C THR A 7 -31.99 6.55 18.80
N ASN A 8 -31.23 6.94 17.77
CA ASN A 8 -31.71 7.52 16.52
C ASN A 8 -32.43 8.88 16.67
N SER A 9 -32.21 9.57 17.80
CA SER A 9 -32.72 10.92 18.06
C SER A 9 -32.17 11.93 17.05
N THR A 10 -32.89 13.02 16.79
CA THR A 10 -32.42 14.14 15.96
C THR A 10 -31.08 14.70 16.45
N ALA A 11 -30.83 14.66 17.77
CA ALA A 11 -29.55 15.03 18.37
C ALA A 11 -28.43 14.03 17.98
N ASP A 12 -28.71 12.73 18.04
CA ASP A 12 -27.78 11.67 17.64
C ASP A 12 -27.45 11.75 16.15
N GLN A 13 -28.45 11.98 15.30
CA GLN A 13 -28.27 12.16 13.85
C GLN A 13 -27.45 13.41 13.53
N THR A 14 -27.60 14.49 14.30
CA THR A 14 -26.81 15.73 14.13
C THR A 14 -25.36 15.51 14.57
N ALA A 15 -25.14 14.81 15.68
CA ALA A 15 -23.82 14.45 16.17
C ALA A 15 -23.09 13.52 15.18
N LEU A 16 -23.78 12.50 14.65
CA LEU A 16 -23.25 11.60 13.63
C LEU A 16 -22.90 12.33 12.33
N LYS A 17 -23.73 13.26 11.86
CA LYS A 17 -23.42 14.07 10.67
C LYS A 17 -22.22 14.99 10.87
N LYS A 18 -22.03 15.53 12.08
CA LYS A 18 -20.81 16.31 12.41
C LYS A 18 -19.57 15.43 12.55
N ALA A 19 -19.73 14.20 13.00
CA ALA A 19 -18.64 13.23 13.13
C ALA A 19 -18.36 12.46 11.83
N ALA A 20 -19.23 12.60 10.82
CA ALA A 20 -19.09 11.92 9.54
C ALA A 20 -17.83 12.43 8.84
N VAL A 21 -16.91 11.50 8.56
CA VAL A 21 -15.75 11.79 7.72
C VAL A 21 -16.25 12.04 6.30
N SER A 22 -15.93 13.20 5.75
CA SER A 22 -16.26 13.52 4.36
C SER A 22 -15.63 12.49 3.43
N LYS A 23 -16.44 11.91 2.54
CA LYS A 23 -15.92 11.06 1.47
C LYS A 23 -15.13 11.94 0.51
N SER A 24 -13.84 11.64 0.35
CA SER A 24 -13.01 12.23 -0.70
C SER A 24 -12.72 11.17 -1.75
N LEU A 25 -12.80 11.55 -3.02
CA LEU A 25 -12.33 10.70 -4.11
C LEU A 25 -10.80 10.71 -4.09
N VAL A 26 -10.21 9.58 -3.72
CA VAL A 26 -8.75 9.43 -3.62
C VAL A 26 -8.13 9.21 -5.01
N LEU A 27 -8.77 8.38 -5.85
CA LEU A 27 -8.27 8.04 -7.18
C LEU A 27 -9.43 7.68 -8.12
N ASP A 28 -9.49 8.36 -9.27
CA ASP A 28 -10.26 7.92 -10.43
C ASP A 28 -9.31 7.24 -11.42
N MET A 29 -9.21 5.92 -11.33
CA MET A 29 -8.29 5.14 -12.15
C MET A 29 -8.57 5.27 -13.64
N VAL A 30 -9.85 5.27 -14.04
CA VAL A 30 -10.22 5.32 -15.46
C VAL A 30 -9.81 6.66 -16.06
N SER A 31 -10.10 7.75 -15.36
CA SER A 31 -9.70 9.09 -15.78
C SER A 31 -8.17 9.22 -15.89
N VAL A 32 -7.43 8.78 -14.87
CA VAL A 32 -5.96 8.87 -14.86
C VAL A 32 -5.34 8.00 -15.95
N LEU A 33 -5.79 6.76 -16.13
CA LEU A 33 -5.25 5.85 -17.15
C LEU A 33 -5.58 6.33 -18.56
N ASN A 34 -6.80 6.82 -18.80
CA ASN A 34 -7.18 7.44 -20.08
C ASN A 34 -6.31 8.66 -20.39
N ALA A 35 -6.03 9.52 -19.40
CA ALA A 35 -5.12 10.67 -19.56
C ALA A 35 -3.67 10.24 -19.89
N ASN A 36 -3.30 9.02 -19.51
CA ASN A 36 -2.02 8.38 -19.84
C ASN A 36 -2.11 7.46 -21.07
N SER A 37 -3.08 7.68 -21.96
CA SER A 37 -3.23 6.97 -23.25
C SER A 37 -3.54 5.46 -23.14
N ILE A 38 -4.08 5.01 -22.00
CA ILE A 38 -4.62 3.66 -21.85
C ILE A 38 -6.13 3.75 -22.05
N SER A 39 -6.66 3.11 -23.09
CA SER A 39 -8.09 3.19 -23.41
C SER A 39 -8.93 2.37 -22.41
N SER A 40 -10.17 2.79 -22.19
CA SER A 40 -11.01 2.20 -21.13
C SER A 40 -11.35 0.72 -21.34
N ASP A 41 -11.31 0.22 -22.58
CA ASP A 41 -11.44 -1.19 -22.93
C ASP A 41 -10.21 -2.03 -22.56
N GLN A 42 -9.06 -1.40 -22.31
CA GLN A 42 -7.83 -2.03 -21.82
C GLN A 42 -7.72 -2.01 -20.30
N ILE A 43 -8.58 -1.25 -19.62
CA ILE A 43 -8.61 -1.16 -18.16
C ILE A 43 -9.40 -2.36 -17.62
N PRO A 44 -8.81 -3.21 -16.76
CA PRO A 44 -9.50 -4.35 -16.19
C PRO A 44 -10.73 -3.91 -15.38
N SER A 45 -11.83 -4.63 -15.54
CA SER A 45 -13.07 -4.36 -14.82
C SER A 45 -13.03 -4.76 -13.33
N LYS A 46 -12.03 -5.57 -12.94
CA LYS A 46 -11.87 -6.09 -11.58
C LYS A 46 -10.47 -5.80 -11.06
N ILE A 47 -10.41 -5.24 -9.85
CA ILE A 47 -9.18 -4.95 -9.11
C ILE A 47 -9.18 -5.78 -7.83
N GLU A 48 -8.07 -6.45 -7.52
CA GLU A 48 -7.95 -7.35 -6.36
C GLU A 48 -6.81 -7.01 -5.41
N GLY A 49 -5.77 -6.33 -5.90
CA GLY A 49 -4.62 -5.92 -5.09
C GLY A 49 -4.48 -4.42 -5.03
N LEU A 50 -4.31 -3.91 -3.81
CA LEU A 50 -3.90 -2.53 -3.54
C LEU A 50 -2.81 -2.56 -2.47
N ALA A 51 -1.67 -1.94 -2.75
CA ALA A 51 -0.59 -1.84 -1.79
C ALA A 51 0.18 -0.53 -1.98
N PHE A 52 0.50 0.15 -0.88
CA PHE A 52 1.51 1.18 -0.92
C PHE A 52 2.90 0.55 -0.96
N GLY A 53 3.77 1.09 -1.79
CA GLY A 53 5.18 0.73 -1.84
C GLY A 53 6.09 1.88 -1.45
N ASP A 54 7.34 1.80 -1.87
CA ASP A 54 8.34 2.83 -1.54
C ASP A 54 8.02 4.16 -2.21
N ASP A 55 8.32 5.23 -1.49
CA ASP A 55 8.19 6.59 -1.99
C ASP A 55 9.18 6.87 -3.12
N VAL A 56 8.74 7.67 -4.08
CA VAL A 56 9.55 8.10 -5.22
C VAL A 56 9.59 9.61 -5.32
N THR A 57 10.74 10.16 -5.72
CA THR A 57 10.87 11.59 -5.99
C THR A 57 10.58 11.88 -7.46
N ILE A 58 9.52 12.62 -7.72
CA ILE A 58 9.14 13.06 -9.07
C ILE A 58 9.17 14.59 -9.10
N SER A 59 9.98 15.17 -9.98
CA SER A 59 10.12 16.63 -10.10
C SER A 59 10.51 17.35 -8.81
N GLY A 60 11.26 16.68 -7.92
CA GLY A 60 11.70 17.24 -6.64
C GLY A 60 10.68 17.11 -5.50
N GLU A 61 9.51 16.54 -5.75
CA GLU A 61 8.49 16.25 -4.73
C GLU A 61 8.47 14.76 -4.41
N ILE A 62 8.35 14.42 -3.13
CA ILE A 62 8.10 13.04 -2.69
C ILE A 62 6.66 12.68 -3.07
N LYS A 63 6.49 11.50 -3.67
CA LYS A 63 5.21 10.90 -4.01
C LYS A 63 5.16 9.47 -3.47
N HIS A 64 4.00 9.09 -2.93
CA HIS A 64 3.73 7.75 -2.44
C HIS A 64 3.32 6.86 -3.60
N THR A 65 3.88 5.67 -3.66
CA THR A 65 3.58 4.72 -4.73
C THR A 65 2.40 3.85 -4.33
N LEU A 66 1.33 3.86 -5.12
CA LEU A 66 0.20 2.94 -4.99
C LEU A 66 0.21 1.92 -6.12
N PHE A 67 0.47 0.66 -5.77
CA PHE A 67 0.36 -0.48 -6.66
C PHE A 67 -1.08 -0.96 -6.72
N VAL A 68 -1.56 -1.22 -7.93
CA VAL A 68 -2.90 -1.73 -8.22
C VAL A 68 -2.81 -2.91 -9.17
N SER A 69 -3.39 -4.05 -8.81
CA SER A 69 -3.41 -5.25 -9.65
C SER A 69 -4.82 -5.71 -9.96
N ASN A 70 -5.04 -6.22 -11.17
CA ASN A 70 -6.32 -6.82 -11.53
C ASN A 70 -6.48 -8.24 -11.03
N ASP A 71 -7.74 -8.66 -10.93
CA ASP A 71 -8.11 -10.07 -10.90
C ASP A 71 -7.63 -10.73 -12.19
N ASN A 72 -6.86 -11.80 -12.06
CA ASN A 72 -6.80 -12.82 -13.09
C ASN A 72 -7.47 -14.04 -12.46
N ASP A 73 -8.65 -14.43 -12.96
CA ASP A 73 -9.44 -15.50 -12.34
C ASP A 73 -8.80 -16.90 -12.50
N PHE A 74 -7.56 -16.96 -13.00
CA PHE A 74 -6.76 -18.12 -13.34
C PHE A 74 -7.52 -19.17 -14.20
N VAL A 75 -8.65 -18.80 -14.82
CA VAL A 75 -9.39 -19.67 -15.73
C VAL A 75 -8.75 -19.58 -17.12
N PRO A 76 -8.24 -20.70 -17.67
CA PRO A 76 -7.61 -20.69 -18.99
C PRO A 76 -8.56 -20.17 -20.07
N GLY A 77 -8.13 -19.15 -20.82
CA GLY A 77 -8.90 -18.57 -21.93
C GLY A 77 -9.99 -17.56 -21.51
N VAL A 78 -10.14 -17.29 -20.21
CA VAL A 78 -11.03 -16.25 -19.66
C VAL A 78 -10.24 -15.24 -18.83
N ALA A 79 -9.24 -15.72 -18.07
CA ALA A 79 -8.28 -14.88 -17.38
C ALA A 79 -7.54 -14.01 -18.40
N GLY A 80 -7.80 -12.70 -18.36
CA GLY A 80 -7.01 -11.71 -19.07
C GLY A 80 -5.58 -11.65 -18.50
N ASP A 81 -4.71 -10.84 -19.13
CA ASP A 81 -3.34 -10.67 -18.65
C ASP A 81 -3.30 -10.17 -17.20
N ASN A 82 -2.25 -10.57 -16.48
CA ASN A 82 -1.86 -9.90 -15.22
C ASN A 82 -1.34 -8.50 -15.54
N LYS A 83 -2.01 -7.48 -15.03
CA LYS A 83 -1.68 -6.07 -15.15
C LYS A 83 -1.41 -5.48 -13.78
N PHE A 84 -0.32 -4.73 -13.69
CA PHE A 84 0.05 -3.95 -12.53
C PHE A 84 0.12 -2.48 -12.95
N PHE A 85 -0.66 -1.64 -12.29
CA PHE A 85 -0.61 -0.19 -12.44
C PHE A 85 0.05 0.42 -11.22
N VAL A 86 0.83 1.47 -11.45
CA VAL A 86 1.59 2.14 -10.40
C VAL A 86 1.24 3.62 -10.47
N PHE A 87 0.63 4.13 -9.40
CA PHE A 87 0.21 5.52 -9.31
C PHE A 87 1.09 6.28 -8.33
N ALA A 88 1.51 7.48 -8.71
CA ALA A 88 2.15 8.43 -7.80
C ALA A 88 1.06 9.25 -7.11
N VAL A 89 1.01 9.18 -5.79
CA VAL A 89 -0.01 9.79 -4.94
C VAL A 89 0.66 10.80 -4.00
N SER A 90 0.02 11.95 -3.77
CA SER A 90 0.47 12.93 -2.77
C SER A 90 -0.41 12.91 -1.53
N ASP A 91 0.08 13.45 -0.40
CA ASP A 91 -0.72 13.68 0.80
C ASP A 91 -2.04 14.43 0.52
N ALA A 92 -2.02 15.36 -0.43
CA ALA A 92 -3.22 16.10 -0.84
C ALA A 92 -4.28 15.19 -1.48
N ASN A 93 -3.87 14.15 -2.21
CA ASN A 93 -4.79 13.16 -2.78
C ASN A 93 -5.39 12.25 -1.69
N LEU A 94 -4.62 11.97 -0.65
CA LEU A 94 -5.04 11.13 0.48
C LEU A 94 -5.90 11.91 1.49
N GLY A 95 -5.83 13.24 1.50
CA GLY A 95 -6.54 14.11 2.42
C GLY A 95 -5.96 14.13 3.84
N THR A 96 -4.92 13.35 4.09
CA THR A 96 -4.15 13.26 5.33
C THR A 96 -2.69 12.95 5.00
N PRO A 97 -1.74 13.30 5.89
CA PRO A 97 -0.36 12.85 5.74
C PRO A 97 -0.29 11.32 5.62
N PHE A 98 0.47 10.83 4.65
CA PHE A 98 0.76 9.42 4.52
C PHE A 98 1.74 8.96 5.58
N GLU A 99 1.44 7.83 6.22
CA GLU A 99 2.33 7.17 7.18
C GLU A 99 2.63 5.77 6.64
N GLN A 100 3.84 5.58 6.11
CA GLN A 100 4.25 4.29 5.55
C GLN A 100 4.32 3.26 6.67
N GLN A 101 3.80 2.06 6.41
CA GLN A 101 3.93 0.96 7.36
C GLN A 101 5.41 0.55 7.47
N HIS A 102 6.07 0.99 8.54
CA HIS A 102 7.41 0.53 8.89
C HIS A 102 7.33 -0.92 9.41
N ILE A 103 7.50 -1.88 8.51
CA ILE A 103 7.85 -3.25 8.91
C ILE A 103 9.33 -3.21 9.31
N PRO A 104 9.69 -3.42 10.59
CA PRO A 104 11.10 -3.51 10.96
C PRO A 104 11.75 -4.62 10.13
N GLU A 105 12.78 -4.29 9.36
CA GLU A 105 13.51 -5.31 8.62
C GLU A 105 13.97 -6.38 9.62
N PRO A 106 13.86 -7.67 9.28
CA PRO A 106 14.37 -8.71 10.15
C PRO A 106 15.83 -8.40 10.45
N GLN A 107 16.30 -8.72 11.65
CA GLN A 107 17.66 -8.52 12.16
C GLN A 107 18.76 -9.25 11.35
N THR A 108 18.53 -9.52 10.06
CA THR A 108 19.36 -10.23 9.09
C THR A 108 20.80 -9.76 9.11
N LEU A 109 21.06 -8.45 9.18
CA LEU A 109 22.43 -7.92 9.33
C LEU A 109 23.04 -8.30 10.68
N SER A 110 22.29 -8.18 11.78
CA SER A 110 22.76 -8.57 13.11
C SER A 110 22.97 -10.10 13.22
N LEU A 111 22.07 -10.90 12.64
CA LEU A 111 22.16 -12.37 12.55
C LEU A 111 23.33 -12.81 11.67
N MET A 112 23.54 -12.16 10.53
CA MET A 112 24.68 -12.41 9.66
C MET A 112 25.99 -12.08 10.37
N LEU A 113 26.06 -10.93 11.05
CA LEU A 113 27.24 -10.53 11.80
C LEU A 113 27.53 -11.50 12.96
N LEU A 114 26.49 -11.86 13.74
CA LEU A 114 26.60 -12.86 14.80
C LEU A 114 27.05 -14.22 14.26
N GLY A 115 26.51 -14.66 13.13
CA GLY A 115 26.90 -15.91 12.46
C GLY A 115 28.36 -15.92 12.04
N LEU A 116 28.85 -14.82 11.44
CA LEU A 116 30.26 -14.67 11.06
C LEU A 116 31.18 -14.64 12.28
N CYS A 117 30.79 -13.94 13.35
CA CYS A 117 31.54 -13.94 14.61
C CYS A 117 31.63 -15.34 15.22
N PHE A 118 30.52 -16.10 15.23
CA PHE A 118 30.49 -17.48 15.73
C PHE A 118 31.37 -18.42 14.88
N ALA A 119 31.29 -18.31 13.56
CA ALA A 119 32.13 -19.11 12.65
C ALA A 119 33.62 -18.80 12.84
N GLY A 120 33.98 -17.52 12.97
CA GLY A 120 35.34 -17.07 13.28
C GLY A 120 35.86 -17.60 14.62
N TYR A 121 35.00 -17.59 15.65
CA TYR A 121 35.32 -18.14 16.97
C TYR A 121 35.59 -19.65 16.91
N ILE A 122 34.74 -20.42 16.20
CA ILE A 122 34.93 -21.87 16.02
C ILE A 122 36.23 -22.17 15.28
N LYS A 123 36.54 -21.43 14.20
CA LYS A 123 37.79 -21.59 13.44
C LYS A 123 39.02 -21.32 14.32
N ARG A 124 38.98 -20.26 15.14
CA ARG A 124 40.07 -19.91 16.05
C ARG A 124 40.30 -21.00 17.12
N LYS A 125 39.22 -21.56 17.68
CA LYS A 125 39.32 -22.64 18.67
C LYS A 125 39.91 -23.93 18.08
N LYS A 126 39.54 -24.29 16.84
CA LYS A 126 40.09 -25.47 16.14
C LYS A 126 41.57 -25.33 15.76
N SER A 127 42.06 -24.11 15.54
CA SER A 127 43.46 -23.85 15.20
C SER A 127 44.38 -23.74 16.41
N ALA A 128 43.84 -23.74 17.64
CA ALA A 128 44.56 -23.61 18.90
C ALA A 128 44.56 -24.92 19.73
N SER A 129 44.09 -26.02 19.15
CA SER A 129 44.16 -27.40 19.67
C SER A 129 45.01 -28.25 18.75
#